data_AF-A0A9W8MAP7-F1
#
_entry.id   AF-A0A9W8MAP7-F1
#
_cell.length_a   1.000
_cell.length_b   1.000
_cell.length_c   1.000
_cell.angle_alpha   90.00
_cell.angle_beta   90.00
_cell.angle_gamma   90.00
#
_symmetry.space_group_name_H-M   'P 1'
#
loop_
_entity.id
_entity.type
_entity.pdbx_description
1 polymer ?
#
loop_
_entity_poly.entity_id
_entity_poly.type
_entity_poly.pdbx_seq_one_letter_code
_entity_poly.pdbx_strand_id
1 'polypeptide(L)'
;MANSPSSVSDSDSVIDAKYDEFFDKLTNLFSTSFTTEDLCSIIKEHRTEPMPSALGEATWAFCTKHPDLIESLMTKVKGALDAEGINALEIPDLAFKEHVSTFPQQFFLSLSDCVNGQAHYYPENNMGNTIFPDENEFEELGIHPICTAALVTAMGRKLGLGDVGPWYSMALEGLQFQAPGTSMTEEDKGVQEICALAALTFFRTLGAEQFASLMHSPADGQTYETVLDLLKVLKEKEIIKYRPGVTLLERVIADVESHDKQEHSVGEVYRDLFLGENKEGS
;
A
#
# COMPACT_ATOMS: atom_id res chain seq x y z
N MET A 1 -13.86 -9.05 -51.31
CA MET A 1 -13.41 -8.44 -50.05
C MET A 1 -14.18 -9.13 -48.94
N ALA A 2 -13.57 -10.13 -48.31
CA ALA A 2 -14.16 -10.85 -47.18
C ALA A 2 -13.44 -10.36 -45.93
N ASN A 3 -14.22 -9.86 -44.98
CA ASN A 3 -13.75 -9.43 -43.67
C ASN A 3 -13.14 -10.63 -42.93
N SER A 4 -11.86 -10.52 -42.57
CA SER A 4 -11.25 -11.41 -41.58
C SER A 4 -11.91 -11.14 -40.23
N PRO A 5 -12.42 -12.16 -39.52
CA PRO A 5 -12.82 -12.00 -38.14
C PRO A 5 -11.57 -11.73 -37.29
N SER A 6 -11.63 -10.67 -36.48
CA SER A 6 -10.58 -10.34 -35.51
C SER A 6 -10.51 -11.45 -34.47
N SER A 7 -9.40 -12.20 -34.47
CA SER A 7 -9.04 -13.15 -33.43
C SER A 7 -8.56 -12.40 -32.18
N VAL A 8 -9.47 -11.67 -31.53
CA VAL A 8 -9.35 -11.39 -30.10
C VAL A 8 -9.69 -12.74 -29.46
N SER A 9 -8.62 -13.47 -29.16
CA SER A 9 -8.53 -14.93 -29.25
C SER A 9 -8.97 -15.63 -27.97
N ASP A 10 -9.54 -16.82 -28.09
CA ASP A 10 -9.95 -17.71 -26.99
C ASP A 10 -8.92 -17.86 -25.84
N SER A 11 -7.64 -17.54 -26.09
CA SER A 11 -6.56 -17.49 -25.08
C SER A 11 -6.83 -16.52 -23.94
N ASP A 12 -7.33 -15.32 -24.24
CA ASP A 12 -7.43 -14.25 -23.25
C ASP A 12 -8.58 -14.57 -22.28
N SER A 13 -9.67 -15.12 -22.80
CA SER A 13 -10.80 -15.62 -22.00
C SER A 13 -10.44 -16.78 -21.05
N VAL A 14 -9.41 -17.58 -21.38
CA VAL A 14 -8.94 -18.68 -20.53
C VAL A 14 -8.01 -18.18 -19.43
N ILE A 15 -7.19 -17.17 -19.72
CA ILE A 15 -6.34 -16.49 -18.75
C ILE A 15 -7.20 -15.78 -17.72
N ASP A 16 -8.21 -15.03 -18.16
CA ASP A 16 -9.16 -14.32 -17.28
C ASP A 16 -9.92 -15.30 -16.38
N ALA A 17 -10.43 -16.41 -16.93
CA ALA A 17 -11.13 -17.42 -16.13
C ALA A 17 -10.21 -18.09 -15.08
N LYS A 18 -8.92 -18.25 -15.39
CA LYS A 18 -7.93 -18.79 -14.44
C LYS A 18 -7.55 -17.78 -13.38
N TYR A 19 -7.44 -16.52 -13.76
CA TYR A 19 -7.25 -15.41 -12.85
C TYR A 19 -8.38 -15.39 -11.80
N ASP A 20 -9.64 -15.38 -12.23
CA ASP A 20 -10.81 -15.36 -11.35
C ASP A 20 -10.83 -16.58 -10.41
N GLU A 21 -10.55 -17.78 -10.93
CA GLU A 21 -10.47 -19.01 -10.13
C GLU A 21 -9.43 -18.89 -9.01
N PHE A 22 -8.25 -18.34 -9.30
CA PHE A 22 -7.19 -18.18 -8.29
C PHE A 22 -7.49 -17.06 -7.31
N PHE A 23 -8.05 -15.95 -7.79
CA PHE A 23 -8.45 -14.83 -6.95
C PHE A 23 -9.49 -15.27 -5.91
N ASP A 24 -10.51 -16.01 -6.34
CA ASP A 24 -11.52 -16.58 -5.44
C ASP A 24 -10.90 -17.57 -4.45
N LYS A 25 -10.02 -18.46 -4.93
CA LYS A 25 -9.34 -19.44 -4.07
C LYS A 25 -8.49 -18.77 -2.99
N LEU A 26 -7.76 -17.71 -3.34
CA LEU A 26 -6.90 -16.97 -2.42
C LEU A 26 -7.70 -16.11 -1.44
N THR A 27 -8.75 -15.44 -1.92
CA THR A 27 -9.68 -14.69 -1.06
C THR A 27 -10.30 -15.62 -0.01
N ASN A 28 -10.79 -16.79 -0.42
CA ASN A 28 -11.31 -17.79 0.50
C ASN A 28 -10.26 -18.28 1.49
N LEU A 29 -9.01 -18.51 1.05
CA LEU A 29 -7.92 -18.89 1.94
C LEU A 29 -7.68 -17.81 3.00
N PHE A 30 -7.57 -16.54 2.59
CA PHE A 30 -7.27 -15.42 3.48
C PHE A 30 -8.38 -15.14 4.49
N SER A 31 -9.64 -15.40 4.11
CA SER A 31 -10.78 -15.35 5.03
C SER A 31 -10.80 -16.47 6.08
N THR A 32 -9.85 -17.42 6.03
CA THR A 32 -9.72 -18.52 7.00
C THR A 32 -8.38 -18.45 7.75
N SER A 33 -8.24 -19.26 8.80
CA SER A 33 -6.94 -19.43 9.46
C SER A 33 -6.05 -20.35 8.62
N PHE A 34 -5.10 -19.76 7.88
CA PHE A 34 -4.17 -20.49 7.02
C PHE A 34 -2.69 -20.31 7.45
N THR A 35 -1.82 -21.23 7.03
CA THR A 35 -0.37 -21.16 7.24
C THR A 35 0.40 -20.82 5.96
N THR A 36 1.69 -20.50 6.10
CA THR A 36 2.59 -20.31 4.95
C THR A 36 2.67 -21.56 4.07
N GLU A 37 2.62 -22.76 4.66
CA GLU A 37 2.63 -24.03 3.92
C GLU A 37 1.37 -24.26 3.08
N ASP A 38 0.20 -23.83 3.58
CA ASP A 38 -1.05 -23.87 2.80
C ASP A 38 -0.90 -23.04 1.53
N LEU A 39 -0.43 -21.80 1.66
CA LEU A 39 -0.20 -20.90 0.52
C LEU A 39 0.87 -21.45 -0.43
N CYS A 40 1.99 -21.96 0.10
CA CYS A 40 3.02 -22.62 -0.70
C CYS A 40 2.46 -23.76 -1.54
N SER A 41 1.55 -24.55 -0.97
CA SER A 41 0.96 -25.71 -1.64
C SER A 41 0.08 -25.27 -2.81
N ILE A 42 -0.72 -24.21 -2.63
CA ILE A 42 -1.52 -23.62 -3.71
C ILE A 42 -0.61 -23.11 -4.84
N ILE A 43 0.41 -22.31 -4.52
CA ILE A 43 1.34 -21.78 -5.54
C ILE A 43 2.02 -22.93 -6.31
N LYS A 44 2.43 -24.00 -5.61
CA LYS A 44 3.12 -25.14 -6.23
C LYS A 44 2.20 -25.96 -7.13
N GLU A 45 0.91 -26.07 -6.83
CA GLU A 45 -0.10 -26.69 -7.69
C GLU A 45 -0.39 -25.83 -8.93
N HIS A 46 -0.38 -24.51 -8.79
CA HIS A 46 -0.87 -23.56 -9.79
C HIS A 46 0.25 -22.61 -10.26
N ARG A 47 1.24 -23.16 -10.97
CA ARG A 47 2.43 -22.44 -11.46
C ARG A 47 2.19 -21.77 -12.82
N THR A 48 1.14 -20.97 -12.90
CA THR A 48 0.74 -20.28 -14.13
C THR A 48 0.85 -18.78 -13.96
N GLU A 49 0.92 -18.05 -15.08
CA GLU A 49 1.03 -16.59 -15.10
C GLU A 49 -0.06 -15.83 -14.32
N PRO A 50 -1.34 -16.23 -14.30
CA PRO A 50 -2.35 -15.49 -13.55
C PRO A 50 -2.18 -15.57 -12.02
N MET A 51 -1.46 -16.57 -11.52
CA MET A 51 -1.35 -16.86 -10.09
C MET A 51 -0.65 -15.75 -9.27
N PRO A 52 0.55 -15.25 -9.66
CA PRO A 52 1.18 -14.15 -8.93
C PRO A 52 0.33 -12.86 -8.94
N SER A 53 -0.36 -12.57 -10.05
CA SER A 53 -1.25 -11.41 -10.15
C SER A 53 -2.48 -11.55 -9.25
N ALA A 54 -3.16 -12.70 -9.30
CA ALA A 54 -4.29 -12.98 -8.41
C ALA A 54 -3.88 -12.93 -6.93
N LEU A 55 -2.65 -13.33 -6.60
CA LEU A 55 -2.09 -13.21 -5.27
C LEU A 55 -1.85 -11.76 -4.85
N GLY A 56 -1.33 -10.91 -5.73
CA GLY A 56 -1.16 -9.49 -5.48
C GLY A 56 -2.49 -8.81 -5.19
N GLU A 57 -3.47 -9.00 -6.07
CA GLU A 57 -4.82 -8.41 -5.94
C GLU A 57 -5.59 -8.95 -4.74
N ALA A 58 -5.58 -10.26 -4.48
CA ALA A 58 -6.23 -10.83 -3.30
C ALA A 58 -5.57 -10.33 -2.00
N THR A 59 -4.25 -10.13 -1.99
CA THR A 59 -3.54 -9.55 -0.84
C THR A 59 -4.00 -8.11 -0.60
N TRP A 60 -4.04 -7.29 -1.64
CA TRP A 60 -4.53 -5.91 -1.56
C TRP A 60 -5.99 -5.83 -1.08
N ALA A 61 -6.87 -6.63 -1.68
CA ALA A 61 -8.28 -6.67 -1.33
C ALA A 61 -8.49 -7.05 0.14
N PHE A 62 -7.77 -8.06 0.63
CA PHE A 62 -7.84 -8.46 2.04
C PHE A 62 -7.31 -7.36 2.97
N CYS A 63 -6.14 -6.78 2.66
CA CYS A 63 -5.54 -5.71 3.47
C CYS A 63 -6.45 -4.49 3.59
N THR A 64 -7.20 -4.19 2.54
CA THR A 64 -8.16 -3.07 2.51
C THR A 64 -9.35 -3.31 3.43
N LYS A 65 -9.85 -4.55 3.49
CA LYS A 65 -10.97 -4.94 4.38
C LYS A 65 -10.52 -5.17 5.83
N HIS A 66 -9.27 -5.57 6.04
CA HIS A 66 -8.73 -5.94 7.34
C HIS A 66 -7.37 -5.30 7.63
N PRO A 67 -7.28 -3.96 7.79
CA PRO A 67 -6.00 -3.28 7.99
C PRO A 67 -5.22 -3.74 9.24
N ASP A 68 -5.92 -4.19 10.28
CA ASP A 68 -5.31 -4.74 11.51
C ASP A 68 -4.58 -6.08 11.27
N LEU A 69 -4.91 -6.79 10.19
CA LEU A 69 -4.34 -8.09 9.84
C LEU A 69 -3.25 -8.03 8.76
N ILE A 70 -2.92 -6.83 8.24
CA ILE A 70 -1.90 -6.61 7.19
C ILE A 70 -0.59 -7.32 7.55
N GLU A 71 -0.09 -7.10 8.77
CA GLU A 71 1.20 -7.64 9.21
C GLU A 71 1.21 -9.18 9.22
N SER A 72 0.14 -9.79 9.73
CA SER A 72 -0.02 -11.24 9.76
C SER A 72 -0.10 -11.83 8.34
N LEU A 73 -0.91 -11.24 7.46
CA LEU A 73 -1.05 -11.70 6.08
C LEU A 73 0.27 -11.57 5.31
N MET A 74 0.84 -10.36 5.28
CA MET A 74 2.04 -10.09 4.48
C MET A 74 3.25 -10.87 4.95
N THR A 75 3.37 -11.17 6.24
CA THR A 75 4.43 -12.06 6.77
C THR A 75 4.28 -13.48 6.22
N LYS A 76 3.06 -14.02 6.16
CA LYS A 76 2.80 -15.36 5.58
C LYS A 76 3.07 -15.39 4.09
N VAL A 77 2.64 -14.34 3.36
CA VAL A 77 2.91 -14.17 1.93
C VAL A 77 4.41 -14.11 1.68
N LYS A 78 5.16 -13.26 2.40
CA LYS A 78 6.62 -13.19 2.30
C LYS A 78 7.28 -14.55 2.55
N GLY A 79 6.84 -15.26 3.59
CA GLY A 79 7.34 -16.61 3.89
C GLY A 79 7.11 -17.58 2.73
N ALA A 80 5.97 -17.48 2.03
CA ALA A 80 5.69 -18.32 0.87
C ALA A 80 6.55 -17.93 -0.35
N LEU A 81 6.78 -16.63 -0.56
CA LEU A 81 7.64 -16.13 -1.64
C LEU A 81 9.11 -16.52 -1.44
N ASP A 82 9.57 -16.59 -0.20
CA ASP A 82 10.93 -17.02 0.15
C ASP A 82 11.12 -18.54 0.12
N ALA A 83 10.03 -19.30 0.07
CA ALA A 83 10.08 -20.75 0.13
C ALA A 83 10.85 -21.35 -1.06
N GLU A 84 11.64 -22.39 -0.77
CA GLU A 84 12.40 -23.10 -1.79
C GLU A 84 11.49 -23.64 -2.90
N GLY A 85 11.86 -23.31 -4.14
CA GLY A 85 11.12 -23.68 -5.34
C GLY A 85 10.00 -22.71 -5.74
N ILE A 86 9.72 -21.68 -4.92
CA ILE A 86 8.85 -20.54 -5.29
C ILE A 86 9.72 -19.31 -5.57
N ASN A 87 10.73 -19.05 -4.73
CA ASN A 87 11.60 -17.88 -4.83
C ASN A 87 12.33 -17.73 -6.18
N ALA A 88 12.60 -18.84 -6.87
CA ALA A 88 13.23 -18.90 -8.18
C ALA A 88 12.30 -19.47 -9.26
N LEU A 89 10.99 -19.56 -8.98
CA LEU A 89 10.03 -20.05 -9.95
C LEU A 89 9.88 -19.03 -11.08
N GLU A 90 10.32 -19.42 -12.27
CA GLU A 90 10.16 -18.63 -13.48
C GLU A 90 8.71 -18.71 -13.98
N ILE A 91 8.13 -17.55 -14.27
CA ILE A 91 6.81 -17.41 -14.86
C ILE A 91 6.98 -16.68 -16.21
N PRO A 92 6.48 -17.24 -17.32
CA PRO A 92 6.53 -16.57 -18.62
C PRO A 92 5.77 -15.24 -18.55
N ASP A 93 6.36 -14.18 -19.09
CA ASP A 93 5.67 -12.91 -19.31
C ASP A 93 5.00 -12.95 -20.69
N LEU A 94 3.66 -13.03 -20.75
CA LEU A 94 2.97 -13.09 -22.04
C LEU A 94 2.91 -11.72 -22.74
N ALA A 95 3.07 -10.61 -22.02
CA ALA A 95 3.17 -9.29 -22.62
C ALA A 95 4.52 -9.09 -23.33
N PHE A 96 5.57 -9.72 -22.82
CA PHE A 96 6.92 -9.66 -23.39
C PHE A 96 7.51 -11.06 -23.54
N LYS A 97 7.26 -11.72 -24.68
CA LYS A 97 7.68 -13.11 -24.99
C LYS A 97 9.15 -13.48 -24.75
N GLU A 98 10.04 -12.49 -24.59
CA GLU A 98 11.48 -12.68 -24.32
C GLU A 98 11.87 -12.36 -22.86
N HIS A 99 10.92 -11.90 -22.03
CA HIS A 99 11.12 -11.68 -20.61
C HIS A 99 10.58 -12.85 -19.79
N VAL A 100 11.43 -13.31 -18.88
CA VAL A 100 11.08 -14.27 -17.84
C VAL A 100 11.31 -13.55 -16.52
N SER A 101 10.24 -13.42 -15.74
CA SER A 101 10.30 -12.88 -14.39
C SER A 101 10.04 -13.99 -13.38
N THR A 102 10.60 -13.83 -12.19
CA THR A 102 10.34 -14.77 -11.11
C THR A 102 8.96 -14.53 -10.51
N PHE A 103 8.35 -15.56 -9.94
CA PHE A 103 7.05 -15.47 -9.27
C PHE A 103 7.01 -14.32 -8.23
N PRO A 104 8.01 -14.14 -7.35
CA PRO A 104 8.02 -13.00 -6.43
C PRO A 104 8.08 -11.64 -7.13
N GLN A 105 8.78 -11.53 -8.26
CA GLN A 105 8.82 -10.28 -9.03
C GLN A 105 7.45 -9.96 -9.63
N GLN A 106 6.77 -10.93 -10.22
CA GLN A 106 5.42 -10.71 -10.76
C GLN A 106 4.40 -10.39 -9.67
N PHE A 107 4.45 -11.11 -8.53
CA PHE A 107 3.62 -10.79 -7.38
C PHE A 107 3.85 -9.35 -6.91
N PHE A 108 5.12 -8.93 -6.80
CA PHE A 108 5.48 -7.58 -6.38
C PHE A 108 4.96 -6.53 -7.35
N LEU A 109 5.08 -6.76 -8.67
CA LEU A 109 4.54 -5.86 -9.68
C LEU A 109 3.03 -5.72 -9.56
N SER A 110 2.31 -6.84 -9.46
CA SER A 110 0.85 -6.81 -9.30
C SER A 110 0.42 -6.08 -8.02
N LEU A 111 1.04 -6.40 -6.87
CA LEU A 111 0.74 -5.69 -5.63
C LEU A 111 1.07 -4.19 -5.74
N SER A 112 2.19 -3.84 -6.39
CA SER A 112 2.58 -2.46 -6.66
C SER A 112 1.51 -1.73 -7.48
N ASP A 113 0.96 -2.36 -8.51
CA ASP A 113 -0.04 -1.74 -9.37
C ASP A 113 -1.34 -1.47 -8.60
N CYS A 114 -1.77 -2.41 -7.75
CA CYS A 114 -2.91 -2.22 -6.86
C CYS A 114 -2.68 -1.04 -5.89
N VAL A 115 -1.52 -1.01 -5.23
CA VAL A 115 -1.17 0.03 -4.26
C VAL A 115 -1.07 1.39 -4.96
N ASN A 116 -0.32 1.49 -6.07
CA ASN A 116 -0.13 2.74 -6.80
C ASN A 116 -1.45 3.29 -7.36
N GLY A 117 -2.34 2.42 -7.87
CA GLY A 117 -3.66 2.83 -8.34
C GLY A 117 -4.55 3.45 -7.25
N GLN A 118 -4.21 3.25 -5.97
CA GLN A 118 -4.98 3.71 -4.81
C GLN A 118 -4.20 4.67 -3.89
N ALA A 119 -2.89 4.81 -4.10
CA ALA A 119 -1.98 5.67 -3.34
C ALA A 119 -2.09 7.15 -3.74
N HIS A 120 -2.75 7.45 -4.86
CA HIS A 120 -2.92 8.80 -5.37
C HIS A 120 -4.38 9.21 -5.38
N TYR A 121 -4.61 10.49 -5.11
CA TYR A 121 -5.90 11.09 -5.37
C TYR A 121 -6.07 11.37 -6.87
N TYR A 122 -7.17 10.87 -7.42
CA TYR A 122 -7.63 11.26 -8.74
C TYR A 122 -8.93 12.06 -8.55
N PRO A 123 -9.04 13.30 -9.09
CA PRO A 123 -10.24 14.13 -8.96
C PRO A 123 -11.53 13.47 -9.48
N GLU A 124 -11.37 12.48 -10.36
CA GLU A 124 -12.48 11.70 -10.95
C GLU A 124 -12.90 10.50 -10.07
N ASN A 125 -12.19 10.24 -8.97
CA ASN A 125 -12.46 9.10 -8.10
C ASN A 125 -13.53 9.46 -7.06
N ASN A 126 -14.63 8.71 -7.03
CA ASN A 126 -15.81 9.01 -6.22
C ASN A 126 -15.65 8.69 -4.72
N MET A 127 -14.48 8.22 -4.26
CA MET A 127 -14.26 7.81 -2.86
C MET A 127 -14.28 8.95 -1.84
N GLY A 128 -14.35 10.20 -2.31
CA GLY A 128 -14.46 11.38 -1.47
C GLY A 128 -13.16 11.76 -0.76
N ASN A 129 -13.20 12.90 -0.08
CA ASN A 129 -12.04 13.49 0.58
C ASN A 129 -12.10 13.25 2.10
N THR A 130 -12.56 12.08 2.54
CA THR A 130 -12.77 11.74 3.96
C THR A 130 -11.91 10.56 4.39
N ILE A 131 -11.42 10.61 5.64
CA ILE A 131 -10.59 9.54 6.23
C ILE A 131 -11.37 8.22 6.32
N PHE A 132 -12.67 8.32 6.60
CA PHE A 132 -13.62 7.23 6.64
C PHE A 132 -14.62 7.45 5.48
N PRO A 133 -14.55 6.65 4.41
CA PRO A 133 -15.53 6.68 3.33
C PRO A 133 -16.95 6.37 3.84
N ASP A 134 -17.98 6.82 3.13
CA ASP A 134 -19.37 6.53 3.49
C ASP A 134 -19.63 5.02 3.39
N GLU A 135 -20.05 4.40 4.50
CA GLU A 135 -20.38 2.98 4.58
C GLU A 135 -21.48 2.59 3.57
N ASN A 136 -22.34 3.51 3.13
CA ASN A 136 -23.41 3.19 2.16
C ASN A 136 -22.92 3.13 0.70
N GLU A 137 -21.77 3.74 0.39
CA GLU A 137 -21.19 3.75 -0.95
C GLU A 137 -19.95 2.86 -1.04
N PHE A 138 -19.23 2.70 0.07
CA PHE A 138 -17.97 1.98 0.18
C PHE A 138 -17.97 1.07 1.42
N GLU A 139 -19.07 0.34 1.64
CA GLU A 139 -19.35 -0.50 2.83
C GLU A 139 -18.20 -1.44 3.23
N GLU A 140 -17.38 -1.83 2.27
CA GLU A 140 -16.25 -2.74 2.48
C GLU A 140 -14.96 -2.05 2.95
N LEU A 141 -14.87 -0.72 2.87
CA LEU A 141 -13.68 0.05 3.19
C LEU A 141 -13.72 0.53 4.65
N GLY A 142 -12.80 0.04 5.47
CA GLY A 142 -12.68 0.51 6.86
C GLY A 142 -12.05 1.91 6.99
N ILE A 143 -11.11 2.24 6.11
CA ILE A 143 -10.41 3.54 6.05
C ILE A 143 -10.13 3.91 4.59
N HIS A 144 -9.80 5.17 4.33
CA HIS A 144 -9.46 5.64 2.99
C HIS A 144 -8.30 4.82 2.37
N PRO A 145 -8.38 4.39 1.09
CA PRO A 145 -7.37 3.52 0.48
C PRO A 145 -5.94 4.05 0.48
N ILE A 146 -5.72 5.37 0.40
CA ILE A 146 -4.38 5.97 0.58
C ILE A 146 -3.77 5.60 1.94
N CYS A 147 -4.57 5.59 3.01
CA CYS A 147 -4.08 5.17 4.33
C CYS A 147 -3.76 3.67 4.36
N THR A 148 -4.59 2.82 3.76
CA THR A 148 -4.31 1.39 3.60
C THR A 148 -3.04 1.15 2.77
N ALA A 149 -2.89 1.87 1.66
CA ALA A 149 -1.72 1.84 0.79
C ALA A 149 -0.45 2.18 1.59
N ALA A 150 -0.50 3.19 2.46
CA ALA A 150 0.62 3.52 3.33
C ALA A 150 0.98 2.37 4.29
N LEU A 151 -0.02 1.73 4.92
CA LEU A 151 0.20 0.57 5.81
C LEU A 151 0.81 -0.62 5.05
N VAL A 152 0.30 -0.94 3.85
CA VAL A 152 0.80 -2.02 3.00
C VAL A 152 2.22 -1.73 2.52
N THR A 153 2.50 -0.51 2.04
CA THR A 153 3.83 -0.07 1.63
C THR A 153 4.83 -0.14 2.78
N ALA A 154 4.44 0.33 3.96
CA ALA A 154 5.30 0.30 5.14
C ALA A 154 5.62 -1.16 5.54
N MET A 155 4.62 -2.04 5.51
CA MET A 155 4.83 -3.47 5.78
C MET A 155 5.73 -4.13 4.71
N GLY A 156 5.47 -3.83 3.43
CA GLY A 156 6.29 -4.32 2.32
C GLY A 156 7.75 -3.92 2.49
N ARG A 157 8.01 -2.67 2.89
CA ARG A 157 9.34 -2.19 3.20
C ARG A 157 9.98 -2.95 4.37
N LYS A 158 9.28 -3.12 5.49
CA LYS A 158 9.79 -3.90 6.65
C LYS A 158 10.16 -5.33 6.26
N LEU A 159 9.39 -5.95 5.37
CA LEU A 159 9.65 -7.31 4.89
C LEU A 159 10.72 -7.38 3.79
N GLY A 160 11.19 -6.24 3.26
CA GLY A 160 12.10 -6.23 2.11
C GLY A 160 11.45 -6.73 0.82
N LEU A 161 10.14 -6.50 0.65
CA LEU A 161 9.44 -6.73 -0.60
C LEU A 161 9.81 -5.61 -1.59
N GLY A 162 10.74 -5.91 -2.50
CA GLY A 162 11.12 -5.06 -3.63
C GLY A 162 11.65 -3.65 -3.30
N ASP A 163 11.86 -2.85 -4.34
CA ASP A 163 12.21 -1.43 -4.20
C ASP A 163 10.94 -0.60 -4.09
N VAL A 164 10.66 -0.14 -2.87
CA VAL A 164 9.48 0.66 -2.50
C VAL A 164 9.65 2.16 -2.79
N GLY A 165 10.77 2.58 -3.39
CA GLY A 165 11.04 3.98 -3.72
C GLY A 165 9.89 4.71 -4.47
N PRO A 166 9.20 4.08 -5.44
CA PRO A 166 8.05 4.69 -6.11
C PRO A 166 6.79 4.84 -5.23
N TRP A 167 6.73 4.17 -4.07
CA TRP A 167 5.50 4.04 -3.27
C TRP A 167 5.34 5.13 -2.20
N TYR A 168 6.25 6.10 -2.09
CA TYR A 168 6.14 7.19 -1.11
C TYR A 168 5.53 8.49 -1.65
N SER A 169 4.95 8.45 -2.85
CA SER A 169 4.32 9.60 -3.48
C SER A 169 3.28 10.28 -2.57
N MET A 170 2.41 9.50 -1.93
CA MET A 170 1.44 10.00 -0.95
C MET A 170 2.09 10.70 0.25
N ALA A 171 3.29 10.26 0.66
CA ALA A 171 4.04 10.92 1.72
C ALA A 171 4.63 12.26 1.25
N LEU A 172 5.11 12.32 0.00
CA LEU A 172 5.57 13.56 -0.62
C LEU A 172 4.42 14.57 -0.75
N GLU A 173 3.27 14.12 -1.23
CA GLU A 173 2.03 14.91 -1.33
C GLU A 173 1.59 15.40 0.06
N GLY A 174 1.55 14.50 1.04
CA GLY A 174 1.14 14.79 2.41
C GLY A 174 2.03 15.81 3.13
N LEU A 175 3.35 15.76 2.88
CA LEU A 175 4.33 16.70 3.41
C LEU A 175 4.44 18.00 2.58
N GLN A 176 3.69 18.12 1.48
CA GLN A 176 3.74 19.25 0.57
C GLN A 176 5.14 19.49 -0.03
N PHE A 177 5.88 18.41 -0.31
CA PHE A 177 7.09 18.55 -1.14
C PHE A 177 6.69 19.08 -2.51
N GLN A 178 7.46 20.03 -3.06
CA GLN A 178 7.24 20.53 -4.42
C GLN A 178 7.57 19.42 -5.43
N ALA A 179 6.61 18.55 -5.72
CA ALA A 179 6.72 17.63 -6.85
C ALA A 179 6.23 18.33 -8.14
N PRO A 180 6.93 18.16 -9.28
CA PRO A 180 6.44 18.66 -10.55
C PRO A 180 5.07 18.06 -10.88
N GLY A 181 4.05 18.91 -11.06
CA GLY A 181 2.72 18.47 -11.51
C GLY A 181 1.67 18.23 -10.42
N THR A 182 2.01 18.38 -9.13
CA THR A 182 1.05 18.28 -8.02
C THR A 182 0.73 19.67 -7.46
N SER A 183 -0.31 20.32 -7.97
CA SER A 183 -0.89 21.48 -7.29
C SER A 183 -2.21 21.05 -6.64
N MET A 184 -2.14 20.53 -5.42
CA MET A 184 -3.34 20.38 -4.59
C MET A 184 -3.95 21.77 -4.39
N THR A 185 -5.23 21.90 -4.69
CA THR A 185 -5.99 23.15 -4.61
C THR A 185 -6.66 23.28 -3.23
N GLU A 186 -7.31 24.42 -2.95
CA GLU A 186 -8.05 24.60 -1.68
C GLU A 186 -9.25 23.64 -1.52
N GLU A 187 -9.71 23.02 -2.60
CA GLU A 187 -10.81 22.03 -2.62
C GLU A 187 -10.33 20.62 -2.18
N ASP A 188 -9.01 20.40 -2.16
CA ASP A 188 -8.38 19.10 -1.84
C ASP A 188 -7.99 18.96 -0.37
N LYS A 189 -8.50 19.84 0.53
CA LYS A 189 -8.08 19.87 1.95
C LYS A 189 -8.22 18.53 2.67
N GLY A 190 -9.27 17.77 2.39
CA GLY A 190 -9.45 16.44 2.98
C GLY A 190 -8.45 15.40 2.44
N VAL A 191 -8.08 15.50 1.16
CA VAL A 191 -7.04 14.67 0.54
C VAL A 191 -5.68 14.97 1.15
N GLN A 192 -5.35 16.26 1.31
CA GLN A 192 -4.09 16.66 1.95
C GLN A 192 -3.96 16.08 3.36
N GLU A 193 -5.04 16.11 4.14
CA GLU A 193 -5.09 15.48 5.46
C GLU A 193 -4.83 13.97 5.39
N ILE A 194 -5.50 13.27 4.46
CA ILE A 194 -5.31 11.81 4.24
C ILE A 194 -3.86 11.49 3.85
N CYS A 195 -3.28 12.21 2.89
CA CYS A 195 -1.89 12.03 2.49
C CYS A 195 -0.92 12.35 3.63
N ALA A 196 -1.23 13.34 4.47
CA ALA A 196 -0.44 13.63 5.66
C ALA A 196 -0.51 12.48 6.69
N LEU A 197 -1.67 11.86 6.90
CA LEU A 197 -1.80 10.66 7.75
C LEU A 197 -1.01 9.47 7.18
N ALA A 198 -0.99 9.30 5.87
CA ALA A 198 -0.15 8.32 5.20
C ALA A 198 1.35 8.59 5.44
N ALA A 199 1.80 9.85 5.36
CA ALA A 199 3.17 10.23 5.70
C ALA A 199 3.52 9.87 7.14
N LEU A 200 2.65 10.21 8.10
CA LEU A 200 2.84 9.88 9.52
C LEU A 200 2.89 8.37 9.78
N THR A 201 2.13 7.59 9.01
CA THR A 201 2.17 6.13 9.06
C THR A 201 3.57 5.61 8.74
N PHE A 202 4.25 6.17 7.74
CA PHE A 202 5.62 5.79 7.41
C PHE A 202 6.61 6.18 8.49
N PHE A 203 6.59 7.43 8.97
CA PHE A 203 7.48 7.87 10.06
C PHE A 203 7.37 6.96 11.28
N ARG A 204 6.14 6.62 11.66
CA ARG A 204 5.92 5.81 12.86
C ARG A 204 6.30 4.35 12.64
N THR A 205 6.00 3.79 11.47
CA THR A 205 6.25 2.37 11.19
C THR A 205 7.72 2.07 10.93
N LEU A 206 8.40 2.94 10.18
CA LEU A 206 9.78 2.73 9.71
C LEU A 206 10.85 3.39 10.58
N GLY A 207 10.43 4.14 11.60
CA GLY A 207 11.32 4.95 12.43
C GLY A 207 11.51 6.36 11.86
N ALA A 208 11.45 7.35 12.75
CA ALA A 208 11.39 8.75 12.36
C ALA A 208 12.67 9.22 11.66
N GLU A 209 13.84 8.88 12.21
CA GLU A 209 15.14 9.21 11.62
C GLU A 209 15.32 8.54 10.25
N GLN A 210 14.99 7.25 10.15
CA GLN A 210 15.17 6.47 8.93
C GLN A 210 14.30 7.01 7.81
N PHE A 211 13.03 7.30 8.09
CA PHE A 211 12.11 7.80 7.08
C PHE A 211 12.43 9.24 6.69
N ALA A 212 12.76 10.12 7.64
CA ALA A 212 13.23 11.48 7.32
C ALA A 212 14.49 11.45 6.44
N SER A 213 15.42 10.54 6.73
CA SER A 213 16.65 10.35 5.93
C SER A 213 16.38 9.76 4.55
N LEU A 214 15.31 8.99 4.38
CA LEU A 214 14.90 8.46 3.09
C LEU A 214 14.27 9.54 2.20
N MET A 215 13.52 10.46 2.82
CA MET A 215 12.86 11.58 2.15
C MET A 215 13.82 12.73 1.81
N HIS A 216 15.04 12.70 2.35
CA HIS A 216 16.11 13.62 2.00
C HIS A 216 16.56 13.39 0.54
N SER A 217 16.30 14.36 -0.33
CA SER A 217 16.95 14.47 -1.65
C SER A 217 17.97 15.62 -1.66
N PRO A 218 19.28 15.34 -1.47
CA PRO A 218 20.29 16.39 -1.56
C PRO A 218 20.40 17.00 -2.96
N ALA A 219 19.97 16.25 -3.99
CA ALA A 219 19.90 16.73 -5.38
C ALA A 219 18.84 17.82 -5.55
N ASP A 220 17.76 17.78 -4.77
CA ASP A 220 16.67 18.77 -4.79
C ASP A 220 16.82 19.83 -3.68
N GLY A 221 17.98 19.88 -3.01
CA GLY A 221 18.27 20.81 -1.93
C GLY A 221 17.50 20.55 -0.64
N GLN A 222 16.85 19.40 -0.53
CA GLN A 222 16.12 18.98 0.66
C GLN A 222 17.11 18.42 1.68
N THR A 223 16.95 18.75 2.95
CA THR A 223 17.77 18.21 4.05
C THR A 223 16.88 17.50 5.07
N TYR A 224 17.48 16.83 6.04
CA TYR A 224 16.76 16.29 7.19
C TYR A 224 15.93 17.38 7.91
N GLU A 225 16.50 18.56 8.08
CA GLU A 225 15.81 19.72 8.66
C GLU A 225 14.65 20.21 7.80
N THR A 226 14.73 20.07 6.46
CA THR A 226 13.61 20.39 5.56
C THR A 226 12.39 19.52 5.88
N VAL A 227 12.60 18.23 6.13
CA VAL A 227 11.52 17.31 6.51
C VAL A 227 10.88 17.74 7.84
N LEU A 228 11.70 18.10 8.83
CA LEU A 228 11.22 18.57 10.13
C LEU A 228 10.43 19.88 10.01
N ASP A 229 10.90 20.84 9.22
CA ASP A 229 10.22 22.11 9.01
C ASP A 229 8.87 21.90 8.31
N LEU A 230 8.79 20.98 7.34
CA LEU A 230 7.52 20.63 6.69
C LEU A 230 6.52 20.02 7.68
N LEU A 231 6.95 19.10 8.55
CA LEU A 231 6.09 18.55 9.61
C LEU A 231 5.56 19.64 10.55
N LYS A 232 6.42 20.61 10.93
CA LYS A 232 6.01 21.77 11.73
C LYS A 232 5.01 22.65 10.99
N VAL A 233 5.21 22.88 9.70
CA VAL A 233 4.27 23.64 8.86
C VAL A 233 2.89 22.94 8.78
N LEU A 234 2.84 21.61 8.69
CA LEU A 234 1.56 20.87 8.74
C LEU A 234 0.81 21.14 10.04
N LYS A 235 1.54 21.20 11.17
CA LYS A 235 0.98 21.52 12.49
C LYS A 235 0.49 22.97 12.55
N GLU A 236 1.33 23.93 12.15
CA GLU A 236 1.01 25.37 12.20
C GLU A 236 -0.19 25.75 11.33
N LYS A 237 -0.34 25.09 10.17
CA LYS A 237 -1.45 25.31 9.25
C LYS A 237 -2.71 24.50 9.59
N GLU A 238 -2.67 23.69 10.65
CA GLU A 238 -3.77 22.80 11.05
C GLU A 238 -4.26 21.93 9.88
N ILE A 239 -3.32 21.38 9.10
CA ILE A 239 -3.64 20.53 7.95
C ILE A 239 -4.36 19.27 8.39
N ILE A 240 -3.87 18.65 9.48
CA ILE A 240 -4.51 17.51 10.11
C ILE A 240 -5.44 18.03 11.22
N LYS A 241 -6.72 17.68 11.11
CA LYS A 241 -7.78 18.03 12.08
C LYS A 241 -8.21 16.81 12.88
N TYR A 242 -8.05 15.62 12.32
CA TYR A 242 -8.35 14.36 12.95
C TYR A 242 -7.46 14.15 14.19
N ARG A 243 -8.10 14.07 15.36
CA ARG A 243 -7.41 14.16 16.67
C ARG A 243 -6.33 13.10 16.88
N PRO A 244 -6.52 11.82 16.53
CA PRO A 244 -5.44 10.83 16.54
C PRO A 244 -4.27 11.22 15.63
N GLY A 245 -4.58 11.75 14.45
CA GLY A 245 -3.59 12.28 13.50
C GLY A 245 -2.78 13.46 14.05
N VAL A 246 -3.44 14.42 14.72
CA VAL A 246 -2.77 15.53 15.40
C VAL A 246 -1.82 15.01 16.47
N THR A 247 -2.29 14.08 17.29
CA THR A 247 -1.48 13.47 18.36
C THR A 247 -0.26 12.75 17.79
N LEU A 248 -0.43 12.03 16.68
CA LEU A 248 0.67 11.36 16.01
C LEU A 248 1.65 12.36 15.37
N LEU A 249 1.17 13.45 14.76
CA LEU A 249 2.02 14.50 14.19
C LEU A 249 2.94 15.10 15.25
N GLU A 250 2.40 15.41 16.43
CA GLU A 250 3.21 15.96 17.53
C GLU A 250 4.29 14.99 18.01
N ARG A 251 3.97 13.70 18.09
CA ARG A 251 4.94 12.65 18.42
C ARG A 251 6.01 12.53 17.34
N VAL A 252 5.62 12.43 16.07
CA VAL A 252 6.55 12.33 14.94
C VAL A 252 7.48 13.54 14.88
N ILE A 253 7.01 14.76 15.13
CA ILE A 253 7.88 15.95 15.21
C ILE A 253 8.93 15.76 16.31
N ALA A 254 8.53 15.35 17.51
CA ALA A 254 9.46 15.11 18.61
C ALA A 254 10.45 13.95 18.33
N ASP A 255 9.98 12.89 17.68
CA ASP A 255 10.77 11.73 17.28
C ASP A 255 11.82 12.14 16.22
N VAL A 256 11.43 12.93 15.21
CA VAL A 256 12.37 13.47 14.21
C VAL A 256 13.40 14.42 14.85
N GLU A 257 12.99 15.30 15.76
CA GLU A 257 13.89 16.20 16.49
C GLU A 257 14.92 15.44 17.33
N SER A 258 14.49 14.35 17.98
CA SER A 258 15.34 13.52 18.82
C SER A 258 16.12 12.45 18.04
N HIS A 259 15.93 12.36 16.72
CA HIS A 259 16.53 11.33 15.87
C HIS A 259 16.17 9.93 16.37
N ASP A 260 14.89 9.74 16.70
CA ASP A 260 14.39 8.46 17.17
C ASP A 260 14.36 7.43 16.02
N LYS A 261 14.86 6.24 16.34
CA LYS A 261 14.97 5.10 15.40
C LYS A 261 13.92 4.04 15.63
N GLN A 262 13.04 4.23 16.61
CA GLN A 262 12.12 3.20 17.05
C GLN A 262 11.08 2.95 15.95
N GLU A 263 11.09 1.72 15.46
CA GLU A 263 10.06 1.24 14.57
C GLU A 263 8.85 0.73 15.36
N HIS A 264 7.68 0.88 14.77
CA HIS A 264 6.43 0.30 15.27
C HIS A 264 5.86 -0.73 14.30
N SER A 265 5.00 -1.60 14.83
CA SER A 265 4.23 -2.54 14.01
C SER A 265 3.13 -1.80 13.25
N VAL A 266 2.76 -2.29 12.06
CA VAL A 266 1.71 -1.67 11.25
C VAL A 266 0.37 -1.72 11.98
N GLY A 267 0.11 -2.82 12.69
CA GLY A 267 -1.10 -2.96 13.51
C GLY A 267 -1.16 -2.00 14.70
N GLU A 268 -0.03 -1.64 15.33
CA GLU A 268 -0.01 -0.59 16.35
C GLU A 268 -0.35 0.77 15.77
N VAL A 269 0.26 1.14 14.65
CA VAL A 269 0.01 2.42 13.99
C VAL A 269 -1.44 2.53 13.52
N TYR A 270 -2.00 1.46 12.95
CA TYR A 270 -3.42 1.42 12.57
C TYR A 270 -4.34 1.63 13.78
N ARG A 271 -4.07 0.95 14.91
CA ARG A 271 -4.88 1.12 16.13
C ARG A 271 -4.80 2.53 16.69
N ASP A 272 -3.59 3.09 16.77
CA ASP A 272 -3.35 4.42 17.31
C ASP A 272 -4.02 5.50 16.47
N LEU A 273 -4.01 5.35 15.14
CA LEU A 273 -4.62 6.31 14.23
C LEU A 273 -6.13 6.12 14.11
N PHE A 274 -6.64 4.92 13.88
CA PHE A 274 -8.00 4.74 13.36
C PHE A 274 -8.97 4.05 14.32
N LEU A 275 -8.49 3.46 15.43
CA LEU A 275 -9.33 2.76 16.41
C LEU A 275 -9.33 3.42 17.80
N GLY A 276 -8.46 4.41 18.03
CA GLY A 276 -8.12 4.95 19.35
C GLY A 276 -9.20 5.75 20.08
N GLU A 277 -10.33 6.10 19.47
CA GLU A 277 -11.36 6.96 20.10
C GLU A 277 -12.74 6.31 20.33
N ASN A 278 -12.98 5.06 19.91
CA ASN A 278 -14.27 4.38 20.13
C ASN A 278 -14.48 3.80 21.55
N LYS A 279 -13.78 4.32 22.58
CA LYS A 279 -13.94 3.84 23.98
C LYS A 279 -14.35 4.89 25.01
N GLU A 280 -14.61 6.13 24.62
CA GLU A 280 -15.20 7.13 25.52
C GLU A 280 -16.50 7.68 24.95
N GLY A 281 -17.57 6.88 25.03
CA GLY A 281 -18.90 7.33 24.61
C GLY A 281 -19.92 6.22 24.41
N SER A 282 -20.12 5.36 25.41
CA SER A 282 -21.34 4.55 25.58
C SER A 282 -22.03 4.95 26.87
#